data_AF-A0A402CKW4-F1
#
_entry.id   AF-A0A402CKW4-F1
#
_cell.length_a   1.000
_cell.length_b   1.000
_cell.length_c   1.000
_cell.angle_alpha   90.00
_cell.angle_beta   90.00
_cell.angle_gamma   90.00
#
_symmetry.space_group_name_H-M   'P 1'
#
loop_
_entity.id
_entity.type
_entity.pdbx_description
1 polymer ?
#
loop_
_entity_poly.entity_id
_entity_poly.type
_entity_poly.pdbx_seq_one_letter_code
_entity_poly.pdbx_strand_id
1 'polypeptide(L)'
;MDTAEAAGFALVTIDDRVVPGEGAYPVGRLDAGTRASFVATTTASIGVAPTMQALTTEPFHLATQLASLDHGSRGRAAWVVGSDNSADVNGAVGFEPRAPEAVQREVRDVIELAREMRRSGESSSRAGIRRR
;
A
#
# COMPACT_ATOMS: atom_id res chain seq x y z
N MET A 1 18.08 -1.41 -5.75
CA MET A 1 17.59 -0.73 -4.53
C MET A 1 18.75 -0.39 -3.62
N ASP A 2 19.72 -1.29 -3.49
CA ASP A 2 20.95 -1.18 -2.69
C ASP A 2 21.71 0.13 -2.94
N THR A 3 21.77 0.62 -4.18
CA THR A 3 22.40 1.91 -4.50
C THR A 3 21.70 3.10 -3.83
N ALA A 4 20.36 3.11 -3.77
CA ALA A 4 19.61 4.18 -3.13
C ALA A 4 19.77 4.12 -1.60
N GLU A 5 19.75 2.92 -1.04
CA GLU A 5 20.03 2.71 0.38
C GLU A 5 21.45 3.16 0.75
N ALA A 6 22.46 2.74 -0.02
CA ALA A 6 23.86 3.14 0.17
C ALA A 6 24.08 4.66 -0.03
N ALA A 7 23.26 5.31 -0.86
CA ALA A 7 23.27 6.76 -1.04
C ALA A 7 22.55 7.53 0.09
N GLY A 8 21.98 6.84 1.08
CA GLY A 8 21.35 7.45 2.25
C GLY A 8 19.92 7.94 2.02
N PHE A 9 19.24 7.46 0.98
CA PHE A 9 17.81 7.77 0.81
C PHE A 9 16.98 7.10 1.91
N ALA A 10 16.04 7.87 2.48
CA ALA A 10 15.21 7.40 3.59
C ALA A 10 13.98 6.60 3.16
N LEU A 11 13.49 6.83 1.95
CA LEU A 11 12.24 6.26 1.45
C LEU A 11 12.30 6.09 -0.05
N VAL A 12 11.74 5.00 -0.54
CA VAL A 12 11.47 4.78 -1.96
C VAL A 12 9.98 4.53 -2.17
N THR A 13 9.43 5.17 -3.19
CA THR A 13 8.06 4.94 -3.62
C THR A 13 8.03 4.00 -4.83
N ILE A 14 7.02 3.15 -4.88
CA ILE A 14 6.81 2.24 -5.99
C ILE A 14 5.45 2.54 -6.58
N ASP A 15 5.44 3.16 -7.75
CA ASP A 15 4.19 3.62 -8.33
C ASP A 15 3.38 2.51 -9.00
N ASP A 16 2.07 2.70 -9.06
CA ASP A 16 1.11 1.70 -9.53
C ASP A 16 -0.12 2.27 -10.21
N ARG A 17 -0.65 1.50 -11.16
CA ARG A 17 -1.94 1.74 -11.81
C ARG A 17 -2.58 0.40 -12.19
N VAL A 18 -3.89 0.30 -11.96
CA VAL A 18 -4.67 -0.94 -12.17
C VAL A 18 -4.68 -1.34 -13.65
N VAL A 19 -4.91 -0.36 -14.53
CA VAL A 19 -4.92 -0.59 -15.97
C VAL A 19 -3.54 -0.31 -16.56
N PRO A 20 -3.02 -1.20 -17.43
CA PRO A 20 -1.83 -0.92 -18.21
C PRO A 20 -2.02 0.34 -19.06
N GLY A 21 -0.93 1.08 -19.27
CA GLY A 21 -0.93 2.29 -20.10
C GLY A 21 0.35 2.38 -20.93
N GLU A 22 0.43 3.41 -21.76
CA GLU A 22 1.68 3.73 -22.46
C GLU A 22 2.74 4.26 -21.48
N GLY A 23 4.01 3.91 -21.68
CA GLY A 23 5.11 4.38 -20.83
C GLY A 23 5.31 3.57 -19.55
N ALA A 24 5.08 4.18 -18.38
CA ALA A 24 5.54 3.68 -17.08
C ALA A 24 4.81 2.44 -16.54
N TYR A 25 3.72 2.00 -17.18
CA TYR A 25 2.88 0.88 -16.71
C TYR A 25 2.70 -0.20 -17.79
N PRO A 26 3.75 -0.97 -18.13
CA PRO A 26 3.69 -2.01 -19.14
C PRO A 26 2.77 -3.17 -18.73
N VAL A 27 2.26 -3.89 -19.73
CA VAL A 27 1.48 -5.12 -19.55
C VAL A 27 2.31 -6.20 -18.85
N GLY A 28 1.68 -7.01 -17.99
CA GLY A 28 2.32 -8.14 -17.30
C GLY A 28 3.19 -7.75 -16.10
N ARG A 29 3.12 -6.48 -15.65
CA ARG A 29 3.81 -6.01 -14.45
C ARG A 29 3.06 -6.49 -13.19
N LEU A 30 3.83 -6.86 -12.16
CA LEU A 30 3.30 -7.11 -10.81
C LEU A 30 2.87 -5.80 -10.15
N ASP A 31 1.82 -5.85 -9.33
CA ASP A 31 1.35 -4.69 -8.56
C ASP A 31 2.45 -4.15 -7.62
N ALA A 32 2.30 -2.90 -7.20
CA ALA A 32 3.32 -2.25 -6.38
C ALA A 32 3.46 -2.88 -4.99
N GLY A 33 2.39 -3.43 -4.40
CA GLY A 33 2.43 -4.11 -3.10
C GLY A 33 3.29 -5.38 -3.14
N THR A 34 3.11 -6.20 -4.17
CA THR A 34 3.94 -7.39 -4.41
C THR A 34 5.40 -7.02 -4.64
N ARG A 35 5.65 -5.99 -5.47
CA ARG A 35 7.02 -5.51 -5.72
C ARG A 35 7.68 -4.93 -4.47
N ALA A 36 6.92 -4.18 -3.66
CA ALA A 36 7.39 -3.65 -2.39
C ALA A 36 7.74 -4.77 -1.40
N SER A 37 6.92 -5.84 -1.35
CA SER A 37 7.18 -6.99 -0.49
C SER A 37 8.49 -7.70 -0.87
N PHE A 38 8.76 -7.88 -2.16
CA PHE A 38 10.06 -8.40 -2.62
C PHE A 38 11.22 -7.49 -2.22
N VAL A 39 11.12 -6.20 -2.54
CA VAL A 39 12.12 -5.16 -2.22
C VAL A 39 12.43 -5.08 -0.73
N ALA A 40 11.41 -5.22 0.12
CA ALA A 40 11.57 -5.16 1.57
C ALA A 40 12.54 -6.25 2.07
N THR A 41 12.59 -7.41 1.42
CA THR A 41 13.50 -8.51 1.77
C THR A 41 14.95 -8.30 1.32
N THR A 42 15.17 -7.41 0.34
CA THR A 42 16.51 -7.15 -0.21
C THR A 42 17.13 -5.87 0.35
N THR A 43 16.49 -5.21 1.32
CA THR A 43 16.93 -3.94 1.91
C THR A 43 16.88 -4.02 3.44
N ALA A 44 17.70 -3.22 4.13
CA ALA A 44 17.85 -3.31 5.58
C ALA A 44 17.28 -2.10 6.35
N SER A 45 17.32 -0.91 5.76
CA SER A 45 17.09 0.38 6.42
C SER A 45 16.16 1.32 5.65
N ILE A 46 16.18 1.32 4.31
CA ILE A 46 15.35 2.25 3.52
C ILE A 46 13.86 1.94 3.71
N GLY A 47 13.01 2.96 3.88
CA GLY A 47 11.56 2.80 3.91
C GLY A 47 11.02 2.42 2.52
N VAL A 48 9.93 1.65 2.45
CA VAL A 48 9.31 1.25 1.18
C VAL A 48 7.83 1.62 1.18
N ALA A 49 7.39 2.40 0.20
CA ALA A 49 6.03 2.91 0.08
C ALA A 49 5.40 2.62 -1.30
N PRO A 50 4.68 1.50 -1.47
CA PRO A 50 3.93 1.28 -2.70
C PRO A 50 2.72 2.22 -2.80
N THR A 51 2.38 2.61 -4.03
CA THR A 51 1.06 3.16 -4.35
C THR A 51 0.05 2.02 -4.35
N MET A 52 -0.96 2.08 -3.49
CA MET A 52 -2.06 1.12 -3.46
C MET A 52 -3.40 1.87 -3.43
N GLN A 53 -4.38 1.41 -4.21
CA GLN A 53 -5.59 2.16 -4.52
C GLN A 53 -6.67 2.01 -3.44
N ALA A 54 -7.09 3.11 -2.83
CA ALA A 54 -8.15 3.12 -1.83
C ALA A 54 -9.56 2.95 -2.41
N LEU A 55 -9.75 3.22 -3.71
CA LEU A 55 -11.08 3.23 -4.34
C LEU A 55 -11.46 1.91 -5.03
N THR A 56 -10.47 1.08 -5.34
CA THR A 56 -10.64 -0.14 -6.14
C THR A 56 -10.13 -1.39 -5.45
N THR A 57 -9.51 -1.26 -4.27
CA THR A 57 -9.11 -2.37 -3.42
C THR A 57 -10.02 -2.43 -2.20
N GLU A 58 -10.51 -3.62 -1.89
CA GLU A 58 -11.34 -3.82 -0.70
C GLU A 58 -10.54 -3.42 0.58
N PRO A 59 -11.12 -2.64 1.51
CA PRO A 59 -10.37 -2.02 2.60
C PRO A 59 -9.67 -3.03 3.54
N PHE A 60 -10.30 -4.16 3.86
CA PHE A 60 -9.68 -5.18 4.71
C PHE A 60 -8.49 -5.85 3.99
N HIS A 61 -8.60 -6.10 2.69
CA HIS A 61 -7.52 -6.66 1.87
C HIS A 61 -6.34 -5.68 1.77
N LEU A 62 -6.60 -4.39 1.57
CA LEU A 62 -5.57 -3.36 1.57
C LEU A 62 -4.85 -3.30 2.93
N ALA A 63 -5.61 -3.24 4.03
CA ALA A 63 -5.04 -3.17 5.38
C ALA A 63 -4.21 -4.43 5.73
N THR A 64 -4.66 -5.61 5.30
CA THR A 64 -3.93 -6.87 5.49
C THR A 64 -2.61 -6.90 4.71
N GLN A 65 -2.61 -6.41 3.47
CA GLN A 65 -1.38 -6.29 2.67
C GLN A 65 -0.39 -5.32 3.30
N LEU A 66 -0.86 -4.15 3.75
CA LEU A 66 -0.03 -3.17 4.45
C LEU A 66 0.57 -3.72 5.74
N ALA A 67 -0.22 -4.43 6.55
CA ALA A 67 0.28 -5.08 7.77
C ALA A 67 1.33 -6.17 7.45
N SER A 68 1.13 -6.93 6.37
CA SER A 68 2.08 -7.95 5.93
C SER A 68 3.40 -7.33 5.46
N LEU A 69 3.33 -6.23 4.70
CA LEU A 69 4.50 -5.47 4.27
C LEU A 69 5.24 -4.84 5.45
N ASP A 70 4.51 -4.28 6.41
CA ASP A 70 5.08 -3.73 7.64
C ASP A 70 5.83 -4.80 8.43
N HIS A 71 5.22 -5.96 8.62
CA HIS A 71 5.85 -7.10 9.27
C HIS A 71 7.10 -7.59 8.51
N GLY A 72 6.98 -7.84 7.19
CA GLY A 72 8.09 -8.34 6.37
C GLY A 72 9.25 -7.34 6.23
N SER A 73 8.95 -6.05 6.27
CA SER A 73 9.95 -4.97 6.24
C SER A 73 10.55 -4.64 7.61
N ARG A 74 10.02 -5.23 8.70
CA ARG A 74 10.37 -4.92 10.10
C ARG A 74 10.06 -3.47 10.49
N GLY A 75 8.87 -2.99 10.15
CA GLY A 75 8.39 -1.66 10.53
C GLY A 75 8.82 -0.53 9.59
N ARG A 76 9.30 -0.84 8.39
CA ARG A 76 9.77 0.14 7.39
C ARG A 76 8.74 0.44 6.30
N ALA A 77 7.54 -0.13 6.41
CA ALA A 77 6.50 0.06 5.42
C ALA A 77 5.86 1.44 5.55
N ALA A 78 5.57 2.03 4.41
CA ALA A 78 4.69 3.19 4.28
C ALA A 78 3.71 2.94 3.13
N TRP A 79 2.76 3.85 2.93
CA TRP A 79 1.74 3.72 1.90
C TRP A 79 1.57 5.05 1.18
N VAL A 80 1.70 5.04 -0.15
CA VAL A 80 1.24 6.14 -0.99
C VAL A 80 -0.23 5.88 -1.32
N VAL A 81 -1.10 6.72 -0.80
CA VAL A 81 -2.56 6.55 -0.96
C VAL A 81 -2.95 6.82 -2.41
N GLY A 82 -3.21 5.73 -3.15
CA GLY A 82 -3.77 5.80 -4.50
C GLY A 82 -5.25 6.16 -4.44
N SER A 83 -5.68 7.06 -5.31
CA SER A 83 -7.07 7.49 -5.43
C SER A 83 -7.48 7.67 -6.88
N ASP A 84 -6.90 6.87 -7.78
CA ASP A 84 -7.23 6.93 -9.21
C ASP A 84 -8.72 6.58 -9.39
N ASN A 85 -9.50 7.59 -9.77
CA ASN A 85 -10.93 7.53 -9.97
C ASN A 85 -11.29 7.66 -11.47
N SER A 86 -10.33 7.41 -12.37
CA SER A 86 -10.56 7.43 -13.81
C SER A 86 -11.55 6.35 -14.25
N ALA A 87 -12.23 6.58 -15.38
CA ALA A 87 -13.27 5.70 -15.89
C ALA A 87 -12.72 4.34 -16.34
N ASP A 88 -11.53 4.31 -16.94
CA ASP A 88 -10.85 3.08 -17.34
C ASP A 88 -10.45 2.22 -16.13
N VAL A 89 -9.92 2.85 -15.07
CA VAL A 89 -9.56 2.14 -13.83
C VAL A 89 -10.79 1.58 -13.12
N ASN A 90 -11.86 2.37 -12.95
CA ASN A 90 -13.08 1.89 -12.31
C ASN A 90 -13.77 0.82 -13.17
N GLY A 91 -13.85 1.01 -14.48
CA GLY A 91 -14.43 0.05 -15.41
C GLY A 91 -13.71 -1.30 -15.40
N ALA A 92 -12.38 -1.32 -15.24
CA ALA A 92 -11.60 -2.55 -15.13
C ALA A 92 -11.93 -3.41 -13.90
N VAL A 93 -12.50 -2.81 -12.85
CA VAL A 93 -12.95 -3.50 -11.63
C VAL A 93 -14.48 -3.54 -11.48
N GLY A 94 -15.23 -3.14 -12.52
CA GLY A 94 -16.68 -3.15 -12.53
C GLY A 94 -17.34 -2.06 -11.68
N PHE A 95 -16.63 -0.96 -11.42
CA PHE A 95 -17.16 0.22 -10.73
C PHE A 95 -17.38 1.39 -11.70
N GLU A 96 -18.12 2.38 -11.23
CA GLU A 96 -18.26 3.68 -11.88
C GLU A 96 -17.45 4.75 -11.11
N PRO A 97 -16.87 5.75 -11.81
CA PRO A 97 -16.25 6.89 -11.15
C PRO A 97 -17.16 7.56 -10.15
N ARG A 98 -16.61 7.88 -8.98
CA ARG A 98 -17.33 8.53 -7.89
C ARG A 98 -17.27 10.05 -8.02
N ALA A 99 -18.24 10.76 -7.44
CA ALA A 99 -18.15 12.20 -7.26
C ALA A 99 -16.96 12.59 -6.35
N PRO A 100 -16.33 13.77 -6.53
CA PRO A 100 -15.14 14.16 -5.77
C PRO A 100 -15.30 14.08 -4.24
N GLU A 101 -16.45 14.47 -3.69
CA GLU A 101 -16.72 14.43 -2.26
C GLU A 101 -16.82 13.00 -1.73
N ALA A 102 -17.36 12.09 -2.56
CA ALA A 102 -17.42 10.66 -2.23
C ALA A 102 -16.02 10.03 -2.26
N VAL A 103 -15.16 10.42 -3.20
CA VAL A 103 -13.74 10.00 -3.21
C VAL A 103 -13.03 10.42 -1.92
N GLN A 104 -13.16 11.68 -1.52
CA GLN A 104 -12.51 12.17 -0.30
C GLN A 104 -13.00 11.46 0.97
N ARG A 105 -14.29 11.15 1.05
CA ARG A 105 -14.89 10.41 2.16
C ARG A 105 -14.37 8.98 2.20
N GLU A 106 -14.45 8.26 1.08
CA GLU A 106 -13.99 6.87 0.98
C GLU A 106 -12.50 6.75 1.34
N VAL A 107 -11.66 7.60 0.76
CA VAL A 107 -10.21 7.61 1.05
C VAL A 107 -9.94 7.82 2.54
N ARG A 108 -10.66 8.75 3.18
CA ARG A 108 -10.54 8.99 4.62
C ARG A 108 -10.94 7.75 5.42
N ASP A 109 -12.06 7.13 5.07
CA ASP A 109 -12.60 5.98 5.80
C ASP A 109 -11.66 4.77 5.68
N VAL A 110 -11.09 4.53 4.50
CA VAL A 110 -10.08 3.49 4.26
C VAL A 110 -8.79 3.76 5.05
N ILE A 111 -8.32 5.01 5.09
CA ILE A 111 -7.14 5.38 5.89
C ILE A 111 -7.39 5.13 7.38
N GLU A 112 -8.56 5.52 7.91
CA GLU A 112 -8.89 5.30 9.31
C GLU A 112 -9.02 3.82 9.65
N LEU A 113 -9.63 3.02 8.77
CA LEU A 113 -9.70 1.57 8.91
C LEU A 113 -8.31 0.93 8.94
N ALA A 114 -7.43 1.29 8.01
CA ALA A 114 -6.07 0.76 7.96
C ALA A 114 -5.26 1.12 9.22
N ARG A 115 -5.44 2.34 9.75
CA ARG A 115 -4.82 2.78 11.00
C ARG A 115 -5.33 2.01 12.20
N GLU A 116 -6.64 1.79 12.29
CA GLU A 116 -7.25 1.06 13.39
C GLU A 116 -6.81 -0.41 13.42
N MET A 117 -6.81 -1.07 12.26
CA MET A 117 -6.33 -2.45 12.14
C MET A 117 -4.89 -2.60 12.63
N ARG A 118 -4.01 -1.67 12.26
CA ARG A 118 -2.61 -1.65 12.74
C ARG A 118 -2.52 -1.46 14.26
N ARG A 119 -3.30 -0.55 14.84
CA ARG A 119 -3.31 -0.33 16.31
C ARG A 119 -3.80 -1.59 17.05
N SER A 120 -4.83 -2.24 16.53
CA SER A 120 -5.37 -3.48 17.09
C SER A 120 -4.33 -4.60 17.12
N GLY A 121 -3.58 -4.78 16.03
CA GLY A 121 -2.47 -5.74 15.97
C GLY A 121 -1.37 -5.47 17.01
N GLU A 122 -0.97 -4.21 17.18
CA GLU A 122 0.04 -3.81 18.18
C GLU A 122 -0.43 -4.05 19.63
N SER A 123 -1.71 -3.82 19.91
CA SER A 123 -2.32 -4.05 21.22
C SER A 123 -2.33 -5.54 21.60
N SER A 124 -2.69 -6.41 20.66
CA SER A 124 -2.71 -7.87 20.88
C SER A 124 -1.30 -8.44 21.13
N SER A 125 -0.28 -7.93 20.43
CA SER A 125 1.12 -8.33 20.64
C SER A 125 1.61 -8.00 22.06
N ARG A 126 1.22 -6.84 22.61
CA ARG A 126 1.57 -6.44 24.00
C ARG A 126 0.84 -7.27 25.06
N ALA A 127 -0.39 -7.73 24.78
CA ALA A 127 -1.16 -8.57 25.68
C ALA A 127 -0.60 -10.01 25.78
N GLY A 128 -0.01 -10.54 24.70
CA GLY A 128 0.61 -11.87 24.67
C GLY A 128 1.94 -11.98 25.44
N ILE A 129 2.74 -10.90 25.46
CA ILE A 129 4.04 -10.86 26.15
C ILE A 129 3.90 -10.84 27.69
N ARG A 130 2.76 -10.37 28.22
CA ARG A 130 2.50 -10.35 29.68
C ARG A 130 1.95 -11.66 30.25
N ARG A 131 1.76 -12.71 29.44
CA ARG A 131 1.22 -14.02 29.88
C ARG A 131 2.23 -15.17 29.80
N ARG A 132 3.54 -14.91 29.93
CA ARG A 132 4.58 -15.93 30.07
C ARG A 132 5.51 -15.60 31.23
#